data_AF-A0A929ASZ0-F1
#
_entry.id   AF-A0A929ASZ0-F1
#
_cell.length_a   1.000
_cell.length_b   1.000
_cell.length_c   1.000
_cell.angle_alpha   90.00
_cell.angle_beta   90.00
_cell.angle_gamma   90.00
#
_symmetry.space_group_name_H-M   'P 1'
#
loop_
_entity.id
_entity.type
_entity.pdbx_description
1 polymer ?
#
loop_
_entity_poly.entity_id
_entity_poly.type
_entity_poly.pdbx_seq_one_letter_code
_entity_poly.pdbx_strand_id
1 'polypeptide(L)'
;MMLDFDEILVNVKNPQVKKYLEESIKSYRVGNYRSAILAVWIATMFDLVKKFEILVDQRESTAISKWNNLKPKIEDHKNWEMELIHAAKAVAMISRYEADTLEALSKTRNRYAHPSFDDVGTLFDPTPEEVRYFIRTLYDIVLSQPAQLGAFYVNQLLEAIKSPTFFSTRLFADELVSAKNDVSEKISRINQKQIPRLIKELFQALNSPSSSEHELNILCFVINLWGTQAELQLPIEISAYWDDYISDKGLSIRALEAILNYPECLNELSERSQQAIDTFLRPEFLDFLMLGISRKFFQKFLAYADIVPLAKFLLDDVLNEISINEAMQRSGHFEDVLGDKYGEIFGQAIFNETRQILLTCDGYKVNPALSALRKCGIWKIASTLSLTEQESFANELINSLNSNNWETMDLLKFNNRQDIPIKLIKLMLEQWSDKIQTDSLIKINYLEHYLALVERYTTELGTYVRLEEVLKILIAIIKDNPDALERISKLSSNESLWTFWRKLLTEYREVIVSTPLEEMI
;
A
#
# COMPACT_ATOMS: atom_id res chain seq x y z
N MET A 1 9.77 26.24 35.42
CA MET A 1 8.98 27.44 35.12
C MET A 1 7.56 27.17 35.63
N MET A 2 7.05 27.98 36.54
CA MET A 2 5.70 27.79 37.08
C MET A 2 4.72 28.26 36.00
N LEU A 3 3.95 27.34 35.39
CA LEU A 3 2.96 27.72 34.37
C LEU A 3 1.97 28.72 34.97
N ASP A 4 1.63 29.74 34.20
CA ASP A 4 0.68 30.77 34.63
C ASP A 4 -0.75 30.20 34.66
N PHE A 5 -1.63 30.79 35.46
CA PHE A 5 -3.02 30.36 35.55
C PHE A 5 -3.76 30.48 34.21
N ASP A 6 -3.38 31.46 33.38
CA ASP A 6 -3.95 31.61 32.05
C ASP A 6 -3.52 30.45 31.11
N GLU A 7 -2.27 29.97 31.23
CA GLU A 7 -1.81 28.78 30.49
C GLU A 7 -2.51 27.49 30.98
N ILE A 8 -2.73 27.38 32.30
CA ILE A 8 -3.49 26.28 32.90
C ILE A 8 -4.92 26.21 32.32
N LEU A 9 -5.58 27.35 32.14
CA LEU A 9 -6.93 27.42 31.60
C LEU A 9 -7.05 27.06 30.12
N VAL A 10 -6.00 27.31 29.33
CA VAL A 10 -6.00 26.99 27.90
C VAL A 10 -5.96 25.48 27.67
N ASN A 11 -5.27 24.73 28.54
CA ASN A 11 -5.02 23.31 28.35
C ASN A 11 -6.15 22.39 28.84
N VAL A 12 -7.13 22.90 29.60
CA VAL A 12 -8.30 22.12 30.04
C VAL A 12 -9.35 22.09 28.93
N LYS A 13 -9.56 20.89 28.36
CA LYS A 13 -10.42 20.69 27.19
C LYS A 13 -11.92 20.68 27.50
N ASN A 14 -12.33 20.15 28.65
CA ASN A 14 -13.74 20.05 29.01
C ASN A 14 -14.29 21.44 29.41
N PRO A 15 -15.27 22.01 28.69
CA PRO A 15 -15.76 23.37 28.95
C PRO A 15 -16.33 23.56 30.36
N GLN A 16 -17.00 22.54 30.90
CA GLN A 16 -17.61 22.61 32.23
C GLN A 16 -16.54 22.52 33.32
N VAL A 17 -15.53 21.66 33.16
CA VAL A 17 -14.35 21.59 34.06
C VAL A 17 -13.62 22.93 34.04
N LYS A 18 -13.40 23.50 32.85
CA LYS A 18 -12.76 24.80 32.67
C LYS A 18 -13.50 25.90 33.42
N LYS A 19 -14.84 25.93 33.38
CA LYS A 19 -15.65 26.90 34.12
C LYS A 19 -15.40 26.84 35.64
N TYR A 20 -15.35 25.66 36.24
CA TYR A 20 -15.06 25.51 37.67
C TYR A 20 -13.60 25.89 38.01
N LEU A 21 -12.66 25.59 37.12
CA LEU A 21 -11.27 26.02 37.28
C LEU A 21 -11.13 27.55 37.17
N GLU A 22 -11.87 28.20 36.27
CA GLU A 22 -11.93 29.66 36.17
C GLU A 22 -12.48 30.30 37.45
N GLU A 23 -13.50 29.72 38.07
CA GLU A 23 -14.02 30.17 39.37
C GLU A 23 -12.96 30.09 40.46
N SER A 24 -12.16 29.01 40.48
CA SER A 24 -11.05 28.86 41.40
C SER A 24 -9.99 29.94 41.21
N ILE A 25 -9.56 30.17 39.96
CA ILE A 25 -8.53 31.16 39.62
C ILE A 25 -9.02 32.58 39.91
N LYS A 26 -10.28 32.91 39.59
CA LYS A 26 -10.87 34.21 39.95
C LYS A 26 -10.90 34.41 41.45
N SER A 27 -11.30 33.39 42.21
CA SER A 27 -11.30 33.42 43.68
C SER A 27 -9.90 33.63 44.24
N TYR A 28 -8.89 32.95 43.68
CA TYR A 28 -7.49 33.14 44.06
C TYR A 28 -7.04 34.59 43.83
N ARG A 29 -7.31 35.14 42.64
CA ARG A 29 -6.87 36.49 42.23
C ARG A 29 -7.43 37.60 43.14
N VAL A 30 -8.61 37.41 43.72
CA VAL A 30 -9.23 38.38 44.65
C VAL A 30 -8.97 38.07 46.13
N GLY A 31 -8.14 37.07 46.45
CA GLY A 31 -7.79 36.71 47.83
C GLY A 31 -8.76 35.76 48.54
N ASN A 32 -9.75 35.21 47.84
CA ASN A 32 -10.72 34.25 48.38
C ASN A 32 -10.16 32.82 48.36
N TYR A 33 -9.11 32.57 49.13
CA TYR A 33 -8.30 31.35 49.07
C TYR A 33 -9.06 30.06 49.41
N ARG A 34 -9.93 30.08 50.41
CA ARG A 34 -10.79 28.92 50.75
C ARG A 34 -11.73 28.57 49.61
N SER A 35 -12.38 29.57 49.02
CA SER A 35 -13.27 29.39 47.86
C SER A 35 -12.49 28.87 46.64
N ALA A 36 -11.27 29.35 46.43
CA ALA A 36 -10.40 28.87 45.37
C ALA A 36 -10.10 27.36 45.50
N ILE A 37 -9.72 26.89 46.69
CA ILE A 37 -9.49 25.46 46.96
C ILE A 37 -10.75 24.62 46.72
N LEU A 38 -11.90 25.07 47.21
CA LEU A 38 -13.16 24.35 47.03
C LEU A 38 -13.55 24.24 45.55
N ALA A 39 -13.44 25.34 44.80
CA ALA A 39 -13.78 25.37 43.38
C ALA A 39 -12.88 24.46 42.53
N VAL A 40 -11.55 24.45 42.76
CA VAL A 40 -10.66 23.56 42.01
C VAL A 40 -10.88 22.09 42.38
N TRP A 41 -11.20 21.81 43.64
CA TRP A 41 -11.52 20.45 44.06
C TRP A 41 -12.79 19.93 43.38
N ILE A 42 -13.83 20.76 43.28
CA ILE A 42 -15.06 20.45 42.52
C ILE A 42 -14.71 20.18 41.05
N ALA A 43 -13.89 21.03 40.43
CA ALA A 43 -13.43 20.84 39.05
C ALA A 43 -12.77 19.47 38.88
N THR A 44 -11.87 19.09 39.80
CA THR A 44 -11.14 17.81 39.79
C THR A 44 -12.08 16.61 39.93
N MET A 45 -12.97 16.61 40.91
CA MET A 45 -13.88 15.49 41.12
C MET A 45 -14.85 15.33 39.94
N PHE A 46 -15.38 16.42 39.41
CA PHE A 46 -16.23 16.39 38.23
C PHE A 46 -15.49 15.86 37.00
N ASP A 47 -14.23 16.29 36.79
CA ASP A 47 -13.42 15.81 35.68
C ASP A 47 -13.08 14.31 35.80
N LEU A 48 -12.73 13.83 37.01
CA LEU A 48 -12.53 12.40 37.27
C LEU A 48 -13.78 11.58 36.96
N VAL A 49 -14.97 12.05 37.34
CA VAL A 49 -16.26 11.42 37.02
C VAL A 49 -16.42 11.31 35.50
N LYS A 50 -16.25 12.41 34.77
CA LYS A 50 -16.41 12.43 33.30
C LYS A 50 -15.41 11.51 32.60
N LYS A 51 -14.16 11.47 33.06
CA LYS A 51 -13.15 10.56 32.53
C LYS A 51 -13.48 9.10 32.81
N PHE A 52 -14.03 8.82 33.99
CA PHE A 52 -14.46 7.46 34.34
C PHE A 52 -15.63 6.99 33.45
N GLU A 53 -16.60 7.86 33.18
CA GLU A 53 -17.70 7.59 32.24
C GLU A 53 -17.18 7.23 30.85
N ILE A 54 -16.17 7.95 30.34
CA ILE A 54 -15.53 7.64 29.05
C ILE A 54 -14.94 6.21 29.05
N LEU A 55 -14.28 5.78 30.14
CA LEU A 55 -13.72 4.43 30.24
C LEU A 55 -14.81 3.35 30.28
N VAL A 56 -15.96 3.66 30.89
CA VAL A 56 -17.13 2.78 30.90
C VAL A 56 -17.73 2.65 29.50
N ASP A 57 -17.87 3.76 28.78
CA ASP A 57 -18.38 3.78 27.40
C ASP A 57 -17.45 3.02 26.43
N GLN A 58 -16.14 3.04 26.70
CA GLN A 58 -15.12 2.23 26.00
C GLN A 58 -15.13 0.74 26.39
N ARG A 59 -16.11 0.30 27.19
CA ARG A 59 -16.32 -1.07 27.64
C ARG A 59 -15.13 -1.68 28.41
N GLU A 60 -14.40 -0.87 29.19
CA GLU A 60 -13.36 -1.40 30.07
C GLU A 60 -14.01 -2.13 31.26
N SER A 61 -13.77 -3.44 31.36
CA SER A 61 -14.47 -4.32 32.30
C SER A 61 -14.28 -3.94 33.78
N THR A 62 -13.09 -3.47 34.16
CA THR A 62 -12.78 -3.06 35.53
C THR A 62 -13.49 -1.76 35.87
N ALA A 63 -13.51 -0.80 34.94
CA ALA A 63 -14.22 0.47 35.04
C ALA A 63 -15.71 0.21 35.18
N ILE A 64 -16.32 -0.62 34.33
CA ILE A 64 -17.74 -0.99 34.45
C ILE A 64 -18.04 -1.54 35.86
N SER A 65 -17.23 -2.48 36.34
CA SER A 65 -17.40 -3.09 37.67
C SER A 65 -17.30 -2.06 38.81
N LYS A 66 -16.31 -1.17 38.77
CA LYS A 66 -16.16 -0.10 39.76
C LYS A 66 -17.29 0.93 39.67
N TRP A 67 -17.69 1.30 38.46
CA TRP A 67 -18.73 2.29 38.20
C TRP A 67 -20.09 1.86 38.73
N ASN A 68 -20.45 0.59 38.59
CA ASN A 68 -21.72 0.05 39.10
C ASN A 68 -21.89 0.24 40.62
N ASN A 69 -20.79 0.26 41.37
CA ASN A 69 -20.80 0.52 42.82
C ASN A 69 -20.77 2.02 43.15
N LEU A 70 -20.10 2.82 42.31
CA LEU A 70 -19.87 4.24 42.55
C LEU A 70 -21.03 5.12 42.11
N LYS A 71 -21.62 4.85 40.94
CA LYS A 71 -22.69 5.66 40.33
C LYS A 71 -23.88 5.89 41.28
N PRO A 72 -24.45 4.87 41.96
CA PRO A 72 -25.55 5.09 42.89
C PRO A 72 -25.18 6.02 44.05
N LYS A 73 -23.93 5.97 44.52
CA LYS A 73 -23.47 6.85 45.61
C LYS A 73 -23.33 8.31 45.18
N ILE A 74 -22.93 8.53 43.92
CA ILE A 74 -22.87 9.86 43.32
C ILE A 74 -24.30 10.43 43.19
N GLU A 75 -25.24 9.65 42.64
CA GLU A 75 -26.64 10.05 42.46
C GLU A 75 -27.36 10.31 43.80
N ASP A 76 -27.07 9.49 44.81
CA ASP A 76 -27.60 9.63 46.17
C ASP A 76 -26.92 10.73 47.01
N HIS A 77 -25.96 11.48 46.45
CA HIS A 77 -25.19 12.52 47.16
C HIS A 77 -24.50 12.01 48.45
N LYS A 78 -24.07 10.74 48.46
CA LYS A 78 -23.31 10.14 49.57
C LYS A 78 -21.83 10.57 49.51
N ASN A 79 -21.04 10.24 50.52
CA ASN A 79 -19.59 10.45 50.47
C ASN A 79 -18.96 9.49 49.43
N TRP A 80 -18.60 9.99 48.25
CA TRP A 80 -18.08 9.18 47.14
C TRP A 80 -16.68 9.56 46.66
N GLU A 81 -16.15 10.73 47.01
CA GLU A 81 -14.91 11.27 46.43
C GLU A 81 -13.69 10.37 46.66
N MET A 82 -13.53 9.84 47.87
CA MET A 82 -12.45 8.89 48.18
C MET A 82 -12.60 7.58 47.42
N GLU A 83 -13.84 7.10 47.25
CA GLU A 83 -14.09 5.88 46.48
C GLU A 83 -13.82 6.09 44.99
N LEU A 84 -14.11 7.27 44.45
CA LEU A 84 -13.74 7.64 43.08
C LEU A 84 -12.23 7.66 42.90
N ILE A 85 -11.47 8.23 43.83
CA ILE A 85 -9.99 8.21 43.78
C ILE A 85 -9.46 6.76 43.79
N HIS A 86 -10.00 5.91 44.66
CA HIS A 86 -9.62 4.49 44.70
C HIS A 86 -10.02 3.73 43.43
N ALA A 87 -11.20 4.02 42.87
CA ALA A 87 -11.66 3.44 41.62
C ALA A 87 -10.75 3.88 40.46
N ALA A 88 -10.41 5.17 40.38
CA ALA A 88 -9.49 5.74 39.39
C ALA A 88 -8.11 5.08 39.48
N LYS A 89 -7.59 4.86 40.68
CA LYS A 89 -6.34 4.10 40.93
C LYS A 89 -6.46 2.65 40.46
N ALA A 90 -7.59 2.00 40.74
CA ALA A 90 -7.82 0.59 40.38
C ALA A 90 -7.88 0.35 38.86
N VAL A 91 -8.43 1.29 38.10
CA VAL A 91 -8.41 1.27 36.63
C VAL A 91 -7.15 1.90 36.04
N ALA A 92 -6.19 2.28 36.89
CA ALA A 92 -4.95 2.96 36.54
C ALA A 92 -5.12 4.24 35.71
N MET A 93 -6.24 4.94 35.88
CA MET A 93 -6.39 6.31 35.37
C MET A 93 -5.44 7.28 36.08
N ILE A 94 -5.10 6.97 37.34
CA ILE A 94 -4.05 7.63 38.13
C ILE A 94 -3.13 6.58 38.75
N SER A 95 -1.87 6.95 38.97
CA SER A 95 -0.87 6.13 39.65
C SER A 95 -1.12 6.05 41.16
N ARG A 96 -0.39 5.16 41.84
CA ARG A 96 -0.43 5.06 43.30
C ARG A 96 -0.03 6.37 43.98
N TYR A 97 1.05 7.01 43.54
CA TYR A 97 1.54 8.25 44.13
C TYR A 97 0.54 9.41 43.94
N GLU A 98 -0.07 9.49 42.76
CA GLU A 98 -1.09 10.48 42.45
C GLU A 98 -2.34 10.28 43.30
N ALA A 99 -2.81 9.03 43.47
CA ALA A 99 -3.91 8.73 44.38
C ALA A 99 -3.58 9.12 45.82
N ASP A 100 -2.42 8.70 46.34
CA ASP A 100 -2.00 9.03 47.71
C ASP A 100 -1.91 10.57 47.92
N THR A 101 -1.50 11.31 46.88
CA THR A 101 -1.49 12.78 46.86
C THR A 101 -2.91 13.37 46.88
N LEU A 102 -3.82 12.87 46.04
CA LEU A 102 -5.22 13.30 46.04
C LEU A 102 -5.92 13.04 47.37
N GLU A 103 -5.64 11.90 48.01
CA GLU A 103 -6.16 11.57 49.34
C GLU A 103 -5.67 12.56 50.41
N ALA A 104 -4.39 12.95 50.36
CA ALA A 104 -3.83 13.97 51.26
C ALA A 104 -4.45 15.36 51.01
N LEU A 105 -4.60 15.76 49.75
CA LEU A 105 -5.25 17.03 49.38
C LEU A 105 -6.73 17.05 49.77
N SER A 106 -7.44 15.91 49.70
CA SER A 106 -8.83 15.78 50.16
C SER A 106 -8.97 16.12 51.65
N LYS A 107 -8.09 15.55 52.49
CA LYS A 107 -8.05 15.85 53.94
C LYS A 107 -7.76 17.32 54.21
N THR A 108 -6.82 17.90 53.45
CA THR A 108 -6.48 19.32 53.55
C THR A 108 -7.65 20.22 53.12
N ARG A 109 -8.34 19.91 52.03
CA ARG A 109 -9.56 20.62 51.62
C ARG A 109 -10.65 20.55 52.68
N ASN A 110 -10.88 19.38 53.29
CA ASN A 110 -11.87 19.23 54.37
C ASN A 110 -11.58 20.17 55.54
N ARG A 111 -10.30 20.37 55.88
CA ARG A 111 -9.87 21.32 56.92
C ARG A 111 -10.24 22.77 56.61
N TYR A 112 -10.16 23.18 55.35
CA TYR A 112 -10.51 24.54 54.91
C TYR A 112 -12.02 24.72 54.66
N ALA A 113 -12.74 23.63 54.37
CA ALA A 113 -14.19 23.64 54.17
C ALA A 113 -14.94 23.89 55.49
N HIS A 114 -14.43 23.32 56.59
CA HIS A 114 -14.97 23.51 57.93
C HIS A 114 -14.20 24.61 58.69
N PRO A 115 -14.83 25.40 59.58
CA PRO A 115 -14.12 26.33 60.44
C PRO A 115 -13.19 25.57 61.39
N SER A 116 -11.91 25.47 61.02
CA SER A 116 -10.87 24.86 61.85
C SER A 116 -10.10 25.97 62.55
N PHE A 117 -9.88 25.82 63.85
CA PHE A 117 -9.13 26.80 64.65
C PHE A 117 -7.82 26.19 65.14
N ASP A 118 -6.79 27.02 65.30
CA ASP A 118 -5.58 26.63 66.00
C ASP A 118 -5.80 26.58 67.54
N ASP A 119 -4.77 26.15 68.29
CA ASP A 119 -4.81 26.03 69.75
C ASP A 119 -5.09 27.36 70.48
N VAL A 120 -5.01 28.49 69.77
CA VAL A 120 -5.19 29.85 70.29
C VAL A 120 -6.49 30.49 69.77
N GLY A 121 -7.30 29.75 68.99
CA GLY A 121 -8.60 30.19 68.49
C GLY A 121 -8.56 31.00 67.18
N THR A 122 -7.43 31.00 66.46
CA THR A 122 -7.33 31.64 65.14
C THR A 122 -7.90 30.73 64.06
N LEU A 123 -8.73 31.26 63.17
CA LEU A 123 -9.23 30.51 62.02
C LEU A 123 -8.06 30.14 61.10
N PHE A 124 -7.96 28.86 60.75
CA PHE A 124 -6.95 28.38 59.83
C PHE A 124 -7.29 28.76 58.38
N ASP A 125 -6.56 29.72 57.83
CA ASP A 125 -6.70 30.15 56.43
C ASP A 125 -5.53 29.70 55.56
N PRO A 126 -5.79 29.27 54.32
CA PRO A 126 -4.75 28.90 53.37
C PRO A 126 -3.98 30.13 52.90
N THR A 127 -2.66 30.00 52.82
CA THR A 127 -1.77 30.99 52.22
C THR A 127 -1.90 31.01 50.69
N PRO A 128 -1.54 32.11 50.00
CA PRO A 128 -1.56 32.17 48.54
C PRO A 128 -0.71 31.06 47.89
N GLU A 129 0.44 30.72 48.48
CA GLU A 129 1.31 29.68 47.93
C GLU A 129 0.72 28.28 48.10
N GLU A 130 0.06 28.00 49.23
CA GLU A 130 -0.66 26.73 49.42
C GLU A 130 -1.77 26.57 48.38
N VAL A 131 -2.56 27.61 48.11
CA VAL A 131 -3.60 27.54 47.07
C VAL A 131 -2.99 27.33 45.69
N ARG A 132 -1.90 28.02 45.38
CA ARG A 132 -1.22 27.88 44.09
C ARG A 132 -0.67 26.47 43.91
N TYR A 133 -0.06 25.90 44.94
CA TYR A 133 0.33 24.49 44.98
C TYR A 133 -0.87 23.58 44.76
N PHE A 134 -1.97 23.80 45.48
CA PHE A 134 -3.19 23.00 45.38
C PHE A 134 -3.76 22.98 43.95
N ILE A 135 -3.93 24.15 43.34
CA ILE A 135 -4.42 24.27 41.95
C ILE A 135 -3.46 23.58 40.99
N ARG A 136 -2.16 23.80 41.15
CA ARG A 136 -1.14 23.24 40.26
C ARG A 136 -1.11 21.72 40.31
N THR A 137 -1.09 21.14 41.50
CA THR A 137 -1.03 19.69 41.68
C THR A 137 -2.29 19.02 41.13
N LEU A 138 -3.48 19.57 41.38
CA LEU A 138 -4.71 19.02 40.82
C LEU A 138 -4.79 19.15 39.30
N TYR A 139 -4.25 20.24 38.75
CA TYR A 139 -4.12 20.40 37.31
C TYR A 139 -3.22 19.34 36.70
N ASP A 140 -2.04 19.09 37.29
CA ASP A 140 -1.08 18.12 36.78
C ASP A 140 -1.60 16.69 36.83
N ILE A 141 -2.22 16.30 37.96
CA ILE A 141 -2.68 14.93 38.17
C ILE A 141 -3.97 14.64 37.39
N VAL A 142 -4.90 15.59 37.36
CA VAL A 142 -6.24 15.37 36.83
C VAL A 142 -6.51 16.30 35.66
N LEU A 143 -6.66 17.61 35.89
CA LEU A 143 -7.37 18.50 34.94
C LEU A 143 -6.72 18.61 33.56
N SER A 144 -5.41 18.44 33.48
CA SER A 144 -4.64 18.46 32.22
C SER A 144 -4.55 17.10 31.52
N GLN A 145 -4.87 16.00 32.23
CA GLN A 145 -4.74 14.65 31.69
C GLN A 145 -5.99 14.26 30.88
N PRO A 146 -5.89 13.46 29.82
CA PRO A 146 -7.05 12.83 29.16
C PRO A 146 -7.59 11.63 29.96
N ALA A 147 -8.75 11.09 29.57
CA ALA A 147 -9.24 9.80 30.07
C ALA A 147 -8.42 8.66 29.43
N GLN A 148 -7.30 8.30 30.06
CA GLN A 148 -6.39 7.27 29.55
C GLN A 148 -5.98 6.29 30.66
N LEU A 149 -5.79 5.04 30.28
CA LEU A 149 -5.33 3.95 31.14
C LEU A 149 -3.80 3.98 31.25
N GLY A 150 -3.30 3.86 32.48
CA GLY A 150 -1.88 3.93 32.81
C GLY A 150 -1.15 2.59 32.79
N ALA A 151 -0.10 2.49 33.61
CA ALA A 151 0.86 1.38 33.64
C ALA A 151 0.25 -0.02 33.84
N PHE A 152 -0.86 -0.13 34.58
CA PHE A 152 -1.52 -1.42 34.82
C PHE A 152 -2.19 -1.98 33.57
N TYR A 153 -2.80 -1.14 32.74
CA TYR A 153 -3.41 -1.60 31.49
C TYR A 153 -2.36 -2.06 30.49
N VAL A 154 -1.18 -1.41 30.45
CA VAL A 154 -0.02 -1.91 29.69
C VAL A 154 0.33 -3.33 30.15
N ASN A 155 0.39 -3.60 31.46
CA ASN A 155 0.65 -4.95 31.97
C ASN A 155 -0.44 -5.95 31.55
N GLN A 156 -1.72 -5.56 31.63
CA GLN A 156 -2.83 -6.42 31.20
C GLN A 156 -2.76 -6.69 29.70
N LEU A 157 -2.40 -5.70 28.88
CA LEU A 157 -2.23 -5.86 27.44
C LEU A 157 -1.10 -6.83 27.11
N LEU A 158 0.05 -6.69 27.81
CA LEU A 158 1.21 -7.57 27.68
C LEU A 158 0.94 -9.01 28.17
N GLU A 159 0.02 -9.20 29.12
CA GLU A 159 -0.45 -10.54 29.48
C GLU A 159 -1.47 -11.07 28.46
N ALA A 160 -2.40 -10.23 28.01
CA ALA A 160 -3.44 -10.61 27.06
C ALA A 160 -2.87 -11.02 25.69
N ILE A 161 -1.79 -10.38 25.23
CA ILE A 161 -1.15 -10.67 23.92
C ILE A 161 -0.58 -12.09 23.84
N LYS A 162 -0.36 -12.75 24.97
CA LYS A 162 0.05 -14.18 25.04
C LYS A 162 -1.09 -15.13 24.66
N SER A 163 -2.34 -14.66 24.70
CA SER A 163 -3.51 -15.48 24.40
C SER A 163 -3.67 -15.73 22.89
N PRO A 164 -3.94 -16.97 22.44
CA PRO A 164 -4.26 -17.25 21.04
C PRO A 164 -5.51 -16.51 20.53
N THR A 165 -6.36 -16.05 21.44
CA THR A 165 -7.61 -15.31 21.13
C THR A 165 -7.45 -13.80 21.28
N PHE A 166 -6.22 -13.29 21.38
CA PHE A 166 -5.97 -11.86 21.55
C PHE A 166 -6.52 -11.05 20.38
N PHE A 167 -6.32 -11.52 19.15
CA PHE A 167 -7.02 -11.05 17.96
C PHE A 167 -8.18 -12.00 17.62
N SER A 168 -9.30 -11.44 17.17
CA SER A 168 -10.52 -12.19 16.84
C SER A 168 -10.42 -13.02 15.56
N THR A 169 -9.53 -12.63 14.65
CA THR A 169 -9.23 -13.36 13.42
C THR A 169 -7.94 -14.14 13.62
N ARG A 170 -7.90 -15.41 13.19
CA ARG A 170 -6.67 -16.21 13.21
C ARG A 170 -5.73 -15.68 12.14
N LEU A 171 -4.75 -14.89 12.56
CA LEU A 171 -3.92 -14.11 11.64
C LEU A 171 -2.97 -15.03 10.86
N PHE A 172 -3.15 -15.07 9.54
CA PHE A 172 -2.08 -15.43 8.63
C PHE A 172 -1.24 -14.17 8.31
N ALA A 173 0.01 -14.36 7.88
CA ALA A 173 0.93 -13.25 7.61
C ALA A 173 0.38 -12.24 6.57
N ASP A 174 -0.56 -12.66 5.70
CA ASP A 174 -1.22 -11.80 4.70
C ASP A 174 -2.44 -11.02 5.23
N GLU A 175 -2.89 -11.27 6.46
CA GLU A 175 -4.02 -10.58 7.10
C GLU A 175 -3.60 -9.66 8.25
N LEU A 176 -2.29 -9.50 8.51
CA LEU A 176 -1.80 -8.73 9.65
C LEU A 176 -2.36 -7.30 9.68
N VAL A 177 -2.50 -6.65 8.52
CA VAL A 177 -3.06 -5.29 8.37
C VAL A 177 -4.52 -5.17 8.84
N SER A 178 -5.28 -6.27 8.85
CA SER A 178 -6.69 -6.27 9.28
C SER A 178 -6.86 -5.89 10.76
N ALA A 179 -5.81 -6.06 11.57
CA ALA A 179 -5.79 -5.69 12.98
C ALA A 179 -5.53 -4.20 13.24
N LYS A 180 -5.29 -3.39 12.19
CA LYS A 180 -4.98 -1.95 12.30
C LYS A 180 -5.92 -1.23 13.26
N ASN A 181 -7.24 -1.35 13.05
CA ASN A 181 -8.23 -0.66 13.86
C ASN A 181 -8.23 -1.13 15.32
N ASP A 182 -8.05 -2.44 15.55
CA ASP A 182 -8.01 -3.02 16.89
C ASP A 182 -6.78 -2.54 17.68
N VAL A 183 -5.62 -2.47 17.02
CA VAL A 183 -4.38 -1.93 17.59
C VAL A 183 -4.54 -0.43 17.88
N SER A 184 -5.03 0.36 16.92
CA SER A 184 -5.25 1.80 17.11
C SER A 184 -6.20 2.09 18.27
N GLU A 185 -7.29 1.32 18.40
CA GLU A 185 -8.23 1.44 19.52
C GLU A 185 -7.57 1.10 20.87
N LYS A 186 -6.76 0.03 20.92
CA LYS A 186 -6.03 -0.36 22.14
C LYS A 186 -5.03 0.71 22.54
N ILE A 187 -4.35 1.34 21.60
CA ILE A 187 -3.33 2.39 21.83
C ILE A 187 -3.96 3.71 22.24
N SER A 188 -5.09 4.11 21.64
CA SER A 188 -5.76 5.36 21.98
C SER A 188 -6.23 5.41 23.45
N ARG A 189 -6.44 4.23 24.05
CA ARG A 189 -6.78 4.07 25.48
C ARG A 189 -5.58 4.26 26.40
N ILE A 190 -4.35 4.18 25.92
CA ILE A 190 -3.13 4.18 26.74
C ILE A 190 -2.66 5.61 26.97
N ASN A 191 -2.19 5.88 28.19
CA ASN A 191 -1.51 7.14 28.49
C ASN A 191 -0.26 7.28 27.61
N GLN A 192 -0.11 8.38 26.87
CA GLN A 192 1.03 8.58 25.95
C GLN A 192 2.40 8.37 26.63
N LYS A 193 2.53 8.69 27.93
CA LYS A 193 3.76 8.46 28.71
C LYS A 193 4.10 6.97 28.91
N GLN A 194 3.13 6.07 28.73
CA GLN A 194 3.29 4.62 28.86
C GLN A 194 3.54 3.91 27.52
N ILE A 195 3.31 4.58 26.39
CA ILE A 195 3.55 4.00 25.06
C ILE A 195 5.01 3.56 24.86
N PRO A 196 6.05 4.37 25.23
CA PRO A 196 7.44 3.94 25.11
C PRO A 196 7.76 2.69 25.92
N ARG A 197 7.12 2.54 27.09
CA ARG A 197 7.26 1.36 27.94
C ARG A 197 6.64 0.13 27.28
N LEU A 198 5.41 0.25 26.76
CA LEU A 198 4.74 -0.85 26.06
C LEU A 198 5.58 -1.34 24.88
N ILE A 199 6.06 -0.44 24.02
CA ILE A 199 6.83 -0.80 22.83
C ILE A 199 8.13 -1.50 23.23
N LYS A 200 8.86 -0.96 24.22
CA LYS A 200 10.06 -1.61 24.76
C LYS A 200 9.79 -3.03 25.25
N GLU A 201 8.73 -3.23 26.04
CA GLU A 201 8.38 -4.56 26.58
C GLU A 201 7.90 -5.52 25.48
N LEU A 202 7.21 -5.05 24.44
CA LEU A 202 6.82 -5.85 23.28
C LEU A 202 8.04 -6.36 22.49
N PHE A 203 9.03 -5.50 22.21
CA PHE A 203 10.26 -5.92 21.52
C PHE A 203 11.12 -6.86 22.39
N GLN A 204 11.15 -6.64 23.71
CA GLN A 204 11.78 -7.60 24.63
C GLN A 204 11.08 -8.97 24.60
N ALA A 205 9.75 -8.98 24.56
CA ALA A 205 8.96 -10.21 24.43
C ALA A 205 9.14 -10.87 23.06
N LEU A 206 9.33 -10.10 22.00
CA LEU A 206 9.64 -10.60 20.65
C LEU A 206 11.01 -11.29 20.58
N ASN A 207 11.98 -10.83 21.37
CA ASN A 207 13.30 -11.45 21.47
C ASN A 207 13.31 -12.80 22.19
N SER A 208 12.24 -13.12 22.93
CA SER A 208 12.08 -14.36 23.71
C SER A 208 10.60 -14.72 23.87
N PRO A 209 9.90 -15.08 22.77
CA PRO A 209 8.47 -15.33 22.79
C PRO A 209 8.16 -16.61 23.56
N SER A 210 7.10 -16.59 24.37
CA SER A 210 6.65 -17.75 25.15
C SER A 210 6.03 -18.88 24.30
N SER A 211 5.52 -18.56 23.11
CA SER A 211 4.97 -19.52 22.14
C SER A 211 5.01 -18.94 20.72
N SER A 212 4.73 -19.78 19.71
CA SER A 212 4.61 -19.34 18.32
C SER A 212 3.44 -18.36 18.13
N GLU A 213 2.32 -18.57 18.83
CA GLU A 213 1.16 -17.69 18.79
C GLU A 213 1.48 -16.33 19.43
N HIS A 214 2.23 -16.33 20.53
CA HIS A 214 2.67 -15.11 21.18
C HIS A 214 3.60 -14.29 20.28
N GLU A 215 4.54 -14.94 19.58
CA GLU A 215 5.41 -14.28 18.58
C GLU A 215 4.57 -13.60 17.48
N LEU A 216 3.61 -14.33 16.88
CA LEU A 216 2.74 -13.80 15.82
C LEU A 216 1.87 -12.63 16.31
N ASN A 217 1.31 -12.73 17.52
CA ASN A 217 0.51 -11.65 18.09
C ASN A 217 1.36 -10.39 18.32
N ILE A 218 2.58 -10.53 18.82
CA ILE A 218 3.50 -9.41 19.00
C ILE A 218 3.83 -8.78 17.65
N LEU A 219 4.27 -9.57 16.67
CA LEU A 219 4.61 -9.10 15.32
C LEU A 219 3.43 -8.35 14.69
N CYS A 220 2.23 -8.90 14.79
CA CYS A 220 1.01 -8.24 14.32
C CYS A 220 0.78 -6.90 15.03
N PHE A 221 0.91 -6.87 16.35
CA PHE A 221 0.68 -5.64 17.11
C PHE A 221 1.71 -4.57 16.74
N VAL A 222 3.00 -4.89 16.71
CA VAL A 222 4.06 -3.90 16.45
C VAL A 222 4.07 -3.43 14.99
N ILE A 223 3.73 -4.28 14.02
CA ILE A 223 3.70 -3.86 12.62
C ILE A 223 2.53 -2.92 12.33
N ASN A 224 1.33 -3.21 12.85
CA ASN A 224 0.19 -2.32 12.70
C ASN A 224 0.40 -1.01 13.46
N LEU A 225 1.09 -1.07 14.60
CA LEU A 225 1.47 0.12 15.33
C LEU A 225 2.44 1.00 14.53
N TRP A 226 3.41 0.39 13.86
CA TRP A 226 4.35 1.09 12.98
C TRP A 226 3.63 1.73 11.79
N GLY A 227 2.82 0.96 11.07
CA GLY A 227 2.03 1.45 9.93
C GLY A 227 0.95 2.49 10.28
N THR A 228 0.66 2.72 11.57
CA THR A 228 -0.28 3.76 12.04
C THR A 228 0.35 4.87 12.86
N GLN A 229 1.68 4.88 13.01
CA GLN A 229 2.35 5.82 13.91
C GLN A 229 2.05 7.29 13.57
N ALA A 230 1.98 7.62 12.28
CA ALA A 230 1.69 8.97 11.80
C ALA A 230 0.26 9.40 12.13
N GLU A 231 -0.71 8.48 12.02
CA GLU A 231 -2.12 8.72 12.37
C GLU A 231 -2.29 8.89 13.89
N LEU A 232 -1.53 8.13 14.68
CA LEU A 232 -1.59 8.12 16.14
C LEU A 232 -0.74 9.23 16.81
N GLN A 233 0.09 9.95 16.04
CA GLN A 233 1.01 10.98 16.55
C GLN A 233 1.85 10.47 17.74
N LEU A 234 2.43 9.29 17.59
CA LEU A 234 3.16 8.64 18.68
C LEU A 234 4.39 9.48 19.09
N PRO A 235 4.72 9.53 20.40
CA PRO A 235 5.83 10.35 20.89
C PRO A 235 7.23 9.76 20.60
N ILE A 236 7.29 8.64 19.86
CA ILE A 236 8.51 7.89 19.60
C ILE A 236 8.51 7.34 18.17
N GLU A 237 9.70 7.12 17.63
CA GLU A 237 9.92 6.47 16.34
C GLU A 237 10.02 4.95 16.55
N ILE A 238 9.12 4.19 15.93
CA ILE A 238 9.08 2.73 16.07
C ILE A 238 10.22 2.08 15.29
N SER A 239 10.70 2.72 14.22
CA SER A 239 11.84 2.28 13.41
C SER A 239 13.10 2.00 14.24
N ALA A 240 13.39 2.82 15.26
CA ALA A 240 14.54 2.63 16.14
C ALA A 240 14.50 1.28 16.90
N TYR A 241 13.31 0.83 17.31
CA TYR A 241 13.15 -0.48 17.97
C TYR A 241 13.29 -1.65 17.00
N TRP A 242 12.86 -1.46 15.74
CA TRP A 242 13.12 -2.42 14.67
C TRP A 242 14.60 -2.50 14.33
N ASP A 243 15.31 -1.37 14.29
CA ASP A 243 16.77 -1.33 14.06
C ASP A 243 17.54 -2.16 15.10
N ASP A 244 17.19 -1.98 16.39
CA ASP A 244 17.77 -2.76 17.49
C ASP A 244 17.46 -4.26 17.34
N TYR A 245 16.19 -4.61 17.03
CA TYR A 245 15.75 -5.99 16.85
C TYR A 245 16.49 -6.71 15.70
N ILE A 246 16.62 -6.05 14.54
CA ILE A 246 17.30 -6.58 13.36
C ILE A 246 18.78 -6.81 13.66
N SER A 247 19.40 -5.93 14.44
CA SER A 247 20.83 -5.98 14.77
C SER A 247 21.21 -7.10 15.75
N ASP A 248 20.35 -7.43 16.72
CA ASP A 248 20.70 -8.29 17.87
C ASP A 248 20.60 -9.80 17.62
N LYS A 249 19.57 -10.27 16.91
CA LYS A 249 19.20 -11.70 16.86
C LYS A 249 19.24 -12.34 15.48
N GLY A 250 19.40 -11.55 14.43
CA GLY A 250 19.16 -11.98 13.05
C GLY A 250 17.66 -12.02 12.74
N LEU A 251 17.29 -11.47 11.59
CA LEU A 251 15.90 -11.34 11.16
C LEU A 251 15.27 -12.73 10.90
N SER A 252 14.11 -13.02 11.52
CA SER A 252 13.35 -14.25 11.22
C SER A 252 12.50 -14.06 9.96
N ILE A 253 12.18 -15.16 9.25
CA ILE A 253 11.29 -15.10 8.08
C ILE A 253 9.92 -14.50 8.42
N ARG A 254 9.38 -14.77 9.61
CA ARG A 254 8.10 -14.21 10.07
C ARG A 254 8.18 -12.71 10.33
N ALA A 255 9.28 -12.25 10.93
CA ALA A 255 9.51 -10.83 11.15
C ALA A 255 9.67 -10.10 9.81
N LEU A 256 10.38 -10.71 8.86
CA LEU A 256 10.50 -10.18 7.51
C LEU A 256 9.14 -10.09 6.81
N GLU A 257 8.34 -11.15 6.85
CA GLU A 257 6.97 -11.16 6.31
C GLU A 257 6.11 -10.05 6.93
N ALA A 258 6.23 -9.83 8.25
CA ALA A 258 5.55 -8.73 8.92
C ALA A 258 6.03 -7.36 8.38
N ILE A 259 7.34 -7.11 8.32
CA ILE A 259 7.91 -5.85 7.82
C ILE A 259 7.44 -5.56 6.39
N LEU A 260 7.47 -6.56 5.50
CA LEU A 260 7.05 -6.42 4.10
C LEU A 260 5.55 -6.18 3.90
N ASN A 261 4.73 -6.27 4.95
CA ASN A 261 3.34 -5.84 4.88
C ASN A 261 3.18 -4.32 4.83
N TYR A 262 4.18 -3.54 5.26
CA TYR A 262 4.23 -2.08 5.10
C TYR A 262 5.58 -1.69 4.48
N PRO A 263 5.80 -1.95 3.18
CA PRO A 263 7.09 -1.71 2.53
C PRO A 263 7.60 -0.27 2.71
N GLU A 264 6.71 0.71 2.76
CA GLU A 264 7.04 2.13 2.97
C GLU A 264 7.80 2.39 4.27
N CYS A 265 7.54 1.59 5.31
CA CYS A 265 8.20 1.72 6.61
C CYS A 265 9.69 1.37 6.56
N LEU A 266 10.13 0.59 5.56
CA LEU A 266 11.56 0.27 5.36
C LEU A 266 12.43 1.51 5.18
N ASN A 267 11.86 2.60 4.63
CA ASN A 267 12.58 3.85 4.42
C ASN A 267 12.98 4.55 5.72
N GLU A 268 12.34 4.19 6.84
CA GLU A 268 12.62 4.75 8.16
C GLU A 268 13.72 3.99 8.92
N LEU A 269 14.14 2.82 8.42
CA LEU A 269 15.17 2.00 9.05
C LEU A 269 16.58 2.53 8.70
N SER A 270 17.53 2.27 9.60
CA SER A 270 18.94 2.55 9.34
C SER A 270 19.49 1.77 8.13
N GLU A 271 20.53 2.32 7.48
CA GLU A 271 21.22 1.65 6.36
C GLU A 271 21.71 0.24 6.75
N ARG A 272 22.17 0.07 7.99
CA ARG A 272 22.63 -1.22 8.51
C ARG A 272 21.51 -2.26 8.53
N SER A 273 20.33 -1.89 8.99
CA SER A 273 19.17 -2.78 9.04
C SER A 273 18.63 -3.07 7.64
N GLN A 274 18.62 -2.07 6.75
CA GLN A 274 18.27 -2.28 5.34
C GLN A 274 19.23 -3.27 4.66
N GLN A 275 20.54 -3.18 4.93
CA GLN A 275 21.53 -4.16 4.42
C GLN A 275 21.33 -5.56 4.99
N ALA A 276 20.99 -5.67 6.28
CA ALA A 276 20.67 -6.97 6.89
C ALA A 276 19.42 -7.61 6.27
N ILE A 277 18.38 -6.78 6.01
CA ILE A 277 17.17 -7.18 5.30
C ILE A 277 17.50 -7.61 3.85
N ASP A 278 18.31 -6.83 3.11
CA ASP A 278 18.75 -7.16 1.74
C ASP A 278 19.41 -8.56 1.69
N THR A 279 20.36 -8.78 2.59
CA THR A 279 21.13 -10.04 2.67
C THR A 279 20.21 -11.24 2.89
N PHE A 280 19.16 -11.07 3.70
CA PHE A 280 18.18 -12.13 3.96
C PHE A 280 17.19 -12.29 2.80
N LEU A 281 16.72 -11.18 2.21
CA LEU A 281 15.69 -11.17 1.18
C LEU A 281 16.18 -11.73 -0.14
N ARG A 282 17.41 -11.43 -0.53
CA ARG A 282 17.96 -11.74 -1.85
C ARG A 282 17.77 -13.20 -2.29
N PRO A 283 18.17 -14.23 -1.53
CA PRO A 283 17.96 -15.63 -1.95
C PRO A 283 16.47 -15.99 -2.05
N GLU A 284 15.65 -15.55 -1.10
CA GLU A 284 14.21 -15.80 -1.09
C GLU A 284 13.48 -15.11 -2.25
N PHE A 285 13.95 -13.91 -2.61
CA PHE A 285 13.43 -13.13 -3.72
C PHE A 285 13.85 -13.72 -5.07
N LEU A 286 15.08 -14.22 -5.20
CA LEU A 286 15.53 -14.97 -6.36
C LEU A 286 14.69 -16.24 -6.55
N ASP A 287 14.45 -17.02 -5.48
CA ASP A 287 13.59 -18.20 -5.53
C ASP A 287 12.14 -17.85 -5.92
N PHE A 288 11.60 -16.75 -5.40
CA PHE A 288 10.29 -16.23 -5.81
C PHE A 288 10.27 -15.92 -7.31
N LEU A 289 11.25 -15.17 -7.82
CA LEU A 289 11.34 -14.78 -9.23
C LEU A 289 11.59 -15.97 -10.15
N MET A 290 12.44 -16.92 -9.75
CA MET A 290 12.90 -18.00 -10.63
C MET A 290 12.05 -19.25 -10.55
N LEU A 291 11.47 -19.56 -9.39
CA LEU A 291 10.71 -20.80 -9.17
C LEU A 291 9.20 -20.56 -9.12
N GLY A 292 8.75 -19.30 -9.06
CA GLY A 292 7.32 -18.97 -9.06
C GLY A 292 6.62 -19.41 -7.78
N ILE A 293 7.39 -19.53 -6.70
CA ILE A 293 6.84 -19.82 -5.36
C ILE A 293 6.02 -18.61 -4.97
N SER A 294 4.71 -18.65 -5.25
CA SER A 294 3.83 -17.51 -5.03
C SER A 294 3.87 -17.07 -3.56
N ARG A 295 4.42 -15.88 -3.31
CA ARG A 295 4.32 -15.19 -2.02
C ARG A 295 3.73 -13.80 -2.27
N LYS A 296 2.47 -13.61 -1.86
CA LYS A 296 1.74 -12.34 -2.03
C LYS A 296 2.51 -11.12 -1.50
N PHE A 297 3.30 -11.29 -0.44
CA PHE A 297 4.08 -10.19 0.13
C PHE A 297 5.19 -9.69 -0.81
N PHE A 298 5.79 -10.56 -1.65
CA PHE A 298 6.79 -10.12 -2.63
C PHE A 298 6.15 -9.33 -3.76
N GLN A 299 4.96 -9.72 -4.23
CA GLN A 299 4.19 -8.93 -5.19
C GLN A 299 3.85 -7.55 -4.60
N LYS A 300 3.40 -7.49 -3.34
CA LYS A 300 3.15 -6.22 -2.64
C LYS A 300 4.44 -5.39 -2.51
N PHE A 301 5.54 -6.00 -2.12
CA PHE A 301 6.85 -5.35 -2.01
C PHE A 301 7.30 -4.73 -3.34
N LEU A 302 7.14 -5.46 -4.46
CA LEU A 302 7.49 -4.99 -5.80
C LEU A 302 6.61 -3.85 -6.30
N ALA A 303 5.34 -3.82 -5.93
CA ALA A 303 4.46 -2.70 -6.24
C ALA A 303 4.94 -1.37 -5.62
N TYR A 304 5.81 -1.44 -4.60
CA TYR A 304 6.36 -0.28 -3.89
C TYR A 304 7.79 0.08 -4.33
N ALA A 305 8.34 -0.56 -5.37
CA ALA A 305 9.69 -0.29 -5.87
C ALA A 305 9.93 1.19 -6.26
N ASP A 306 8.88 1.93 -6.63
CA ASP A 306 9.02 3.34 -7.02
C ASP A 306 9.24 4.27 -5.82
N ILE A 307 8.87 3.85 -4.60
CA ILE A 307 8.96 4.64 -3.37
C ILE A 307 9.85 4.01 -2.28
N VAL A 308 10.24 2.75 -2.43
CA VAL A 308 11.13 2.02 -1.51
C VAL A 308 12.45 1.71 -2.23
N PRO A 309 13.55 2.44 -1.95
CA PRO A 309 14.83 2.25 -2.63
C PRO A 309 15.39 0.83 -2.51
N LEU A 310 15.19 0.16 -1.36
CA LEU A 310 15.62 -1.22 -1.17
C LEU A 310 14.89 -2.19 -2.11
N ALA A 311 13.59 -2.00 -2.31
CA ALA A 311 12.81 -2.82 -3.24
C ALA A 311 13.29 -2.62 -4.69
N LYS A 312 13.57 -1.37 -5.08
CA LYS A 312 14.15 -1.06 -6.37
C LYS A 312 15.52 -1.70 -6.57
N PHE A 313 16.40 -1.55 -5.59
CA PHE A 313 17.75 -2.11 -5.65
C PHE A 313 17.72 -3.63 -5.77
N LEU A 314 16.95 -4.33 -4.93
CA LEU A 314 16.78 -5.78 -4.99
C LEU A 314 16.23 -6.22 -6.36
N LEU A 315 15.24 -5.50 -6.88
CA LEU A 315 14.69 -5.76 -8.19
C LEU A 315 15.76 -5.59 -9.28
N ASP A 316 16.39 -4.42 -9.38
CA ASP A 316 17.40 -4.12 -10.40
C ASP A 316 18.58 -5.12 -10.35
N ASP A 317 19.03 -5.47 -9.14
CA ASP A 317 20.19 -6.34 -8.95
C ASP A 317 19.90 -7.80 -9.32
N VAL A 318 18.76 -8.35 -8.89
CA VAL A 318 18.37 -9.73 -9.27
C VAL A 318 18.01 -9.81 -10.75
N LEU A 319 17.45 -8.76 -11.34
CA LEU A 319 17.18 -8.71 -12.77
C LEU A 319 18.46 -8.73 -13.61
N ASN A 320 19.56 -8.18 -13.12
CA ASN A 320 20.87 -8.26 -13.81
C ASN A 320 21.39 -9.70 -13.88
N GLU A 321 20.94 -10.60 -12.99
CA GLU A 321 21.29 -12.02 -13.03
C GLU A 321 20.47 -12.78 -14.09
N ILE A 322 19.34 -12.24 -14.53
CA ILE A 322 18.44 -12.88 -15.50
C ILE A 322 18.87 -12.51 -16.92
N SER A 323 19.28 -13.51 -17.70
CA SER A 323 19.61 -13.29 -19.11
C SER A 323 18.37 -12.93 -19.94
N ILE A 324 18.54 -12.09 -20.97
CA ILE A 324 17.45 -11.73 -21.91
C ILE A 324 16.83 -13.00 -22.53
N ASN A 325 17.66 -13.99 -22.86
CA ASN A 325 17.19 -15.28 -23.40
C ASN A 325 16.27 -16.01 -22.43
N GLU A 326 16.59 -16.02 -21.13
CA GLU A 326 15.74 -16.62 -20.11
C GLU A 326 14.44 -15.84 -19.92
N ALA A 327 14.52 -14.51 -19.88
CA ALA A 327 13.35 -13.63 -19.80
C ALA A 327 12.37 -13.84 -20.98
N MET A 328 12.89 -14.11 -22.18
CA MET A 328 12.09 -14.42 -23.37
C MET A 328 11.49 -15.82 -23.32
N GLN A 329 12.30 -16.85 -23.01
CA GLN A 329 11.86 -18.24 -22.98
C GLN A 329 10.78 -18.50 -21.90
N ARG A 330 10.86 -17.77 -20.79
CA ARG A 330 9.94 -17.88 -19.64
C ARG A 330 9.01 -16.67 -19.53
N SER A 331 8.69 -16.01 -20.64
CA SER A 331 7.93 -14.75 -20.63
C SER A 331 6.58 -14.83 -19.92
N GLY A 332 5.84 -15.94 -20.02
CA GLY A 332 4.59 -16.12 -19.24
C GLY A 332 4.82 -16.21 -17.74
N HIS A 333 5.86 -16.90 -17.31
CA HIS A 333 6.23 -16.96 -15.90
C HIS A 333 6.59 -15.57 -15.35
N PHE A 334 7.44 -14.82 -16.07
CA PHE A 334 7.84 -13.49 -15.63
C PHE A 334 6.70 -12.46 -15.70
N GLU A 335 5.79 -12.58 -16.67
CA GLU A 335 4.56 -11.79 -16.72
C GLU A 335 3.65 -12.09 -15.51
N ASP A 336 3.47 -13.36 -15.14
CA ASP A 336 2.66 -13.75 -13.98
C ASP A 336 3.26 -13.24 -12.65
N VAL A 337 4.60 -13.21 -12.56
CA VAL A 337 5.31 -12.80 -11.35
C VAL A 337 5.45 -11.27 -11.22
N LEU A 338 5.81 -10.58 -12.31
CA LEU A 338 6.12 -9.14 -12.32
C LEU A 338 4.94 -8.28 -12.76
N GLY A 339 3.90 -8.87 -13.35
CA GLY A 339 2.76 -8.14 -13.92
C GLY A 339 3.21 -7.09 -14.92
N ASP A 340 2.65 -5.88 -14.80
CA ASP A 340 2.94 -4.75 -15.70
C ASP A 340 4.43 -4.35 -15.71
N LYS A 341 5.17 -4.60 -14.61
CA LYS A 341 6.61 -4.28 -14.54
C LYS A 341 7.44 -5.14 -15.49
N TYR A 342 6.97 -6.33 -15.93
CA TYR A 342 7.71 -7.16 -16.90
C TYR A 342 8.03 -6.38 -18.18
N GLY A 343 7.05 -5.68 -18.73
CA GLY A 343 7.22 -4.85 -19.93
C GLY A 343 8.11 -3.64 -19.69
N GLU A 344 8.01 -3.00 -18.53
CA GLU A 344 8.85 -1.85 -18.17
C GLU A 344 10.33 -2.24 -18.06
N ILE A 345 10.60 -3.42 -17.50
CA ILE A 345 11.95 -3.91 -17.23
C ILE A 345 12.60 -4.47 -18.48
N PHE A 346 11.97 -5.47 -19.11
CA PHE A 346 12.60 -6.25 -20.17
C PHE A 346 12.19 -5.79 -21.57
N GLY A 347 11.14 -4.99 -21.70
CA GLY A 347 10.52 -4.69 -22.99
C GLY A 347 11.49 -4.11 -24.02
N GLN A 348 12.32 -3.14 -23.65
CA GLN A 348 13.28 -2.53 -24.58
C GLN A 348 14.41 -3.49 -24.97
N ALA A 349 14.90 -4.29 -24.02
CA ALA A 349 15.96 -5.27 -24.27
C ALA A 349 15.44 -6.41 -25.16
N ILE A 350 14.26 -6.95 -24.87
CA ILE A 350 13.56 -7.94 -25.68
C ILE A 350 13.26 -7.36 -27.07
N PHE A 351 12.85 -6.09 -27.18
CA PHE A 351 12.62 -5.44 -28.47
C PHE A 351 13.89 -5.42 -29.33
N ASN A 352 15.01 -4.98 -28.75
CA ASN A 352 16.29 -4.92 -29.46
C ASN A 352 16.76 -6.32 -29.90
N GLU A 353 16.66 -7.31 -29.03
CA GLU A 353 17.01 -8.71 -29.34
C GLU A 353 16.08 -9.28 -30.42
N THR A 354 14.78 -8.99 -30.33
CA THR A 354 13.80 -9.40 -31.34
C THR A 354 14.16 -8.84 -32.71
N ARG A 355 14.54 -7.56 -32.81
CA ARG A 355 14.99 -6.96 -34.07
C ARG A 355 16.22 -7.66 -34.65
N GLN A 356 17.22 -7.98 -33.82
CA GLN A 356 18.39 -8.75 -34.27
C GLN A 356 18.00 -10.13 -34.79
N ILE A 357 17.11 -10.82 -34.08
CA ILE A 357 16.63 -12.15 -34.48
C ILE A 357 15.81 -12.09 -35.78
N LEU A 358 14.93 -11.10 -35.96
CA LEU A 358 14.15 -10.90 -37.20
C LEU A 358 15.04 -10.76 -38.43
N LEU A 359 16.25 -10.18 -38.30
CA LEU A 359 17.22 -10.08 -39.39
C LEU A 359 17.83 -11.44 -39.79
N THR A 360 17.88 -12.40 -38.87
CA THR A 360 18.51 -13.72 -39.12
C THR A 360 17.60 -14.73 -39.81
N CYS A 361 16.29 -14.45 -39.91
CA CYS A 361 15.28 -15.34 -40.51
C CYS A 361 15.17 -16.76 -39.92
N ASP A 362 15.70 -17.01 -38.71
CA ASP A 362 15.59 -18.31 -38.03
C ASP A 362 14.28 -18.42 -37.24
N GLY A 363 13.31 -19.16 -37.79
CA GLY A 363 11.96 -19.30 -37.23
C GLY A 363 11.91 -19.82 -35.80
N TYR A 364 12.87 -20.65 -35.37
CA TYR A 364 12.90 -21.15 -33.98
C TYR A 364 13.35 -20.08 -33.00
N LYS A 365 14.27 -19.19 -33.39
CA LYS A 365 14.74 -18.08 -32.53
C LYS A 365 13.73 -16.95 -32.42
N VAL A 366 12.99 -16.67 -33.50
CA VAL A 366 11.99 -15.59 -33.53
C VAL A 366 10.79 -15.90 -32.64
N ASN A 367 10.48 -17.18 -32.45
CA ASN A 367 9.25 -17.61 -31.79
C ASN A 367 9.16 -17.15 -30.30
N PRO A 368 10.13 -17.47 -29.42
CA PRO A 368 10.14 -16.94 -28.05
C PRO A 368 10.19 -15.41 -28.00
N ALA A 369 10.82 -14.77 -28.99
CA ALA A 369 11.03 -13.33 -29.03
C ALA A 369 9.73 -12.53 -29.23
N LEU A 370 8.94 -12.88 -30.25
CA LEU A 370 7.69 -12.18 -30.56
C LEU A 370 6.62 -12.43 -29.50
N SER A 371 6.54 -13.64 -28.97
CA SER A 371 5.62 -13.98 -27.88
C SER A 371 5.93 -13.17 -26.61
N ALA A 372 7.20 -13.09 -26.22
CA ALA A 372 7.65 -12.27 -25.10
C ALA A 372 7.42 -10.77 -25.35
N LEU A 373 7.76 -10.28 -26.55
CA LEU A 373 7.61 -8.87 -26.92
C LEU A 373 6.13 -8.44 -26.95
N ARG A 374 5.22 -9.35 -27.33
CA ARG A 374 3.77 -9.11 -27.26
C ARG A 374 3.32 -8.87 -25.82
N LYS A 375 3.79 -9.67 -24.87
CA LYS A 375 3.51 -9.51 -23.42
C LYS A 375 4.09 -8.20 -22.88
N CYS A 376 5.23 -7.74 -23.42
CA CYS A 376 5.80 -6.43 -23.09
C CYS A 376 5.09 -5.23 -23.76
N GLY A 377 4.05 -5.44 -24.56
CA GLY A 377 3.35 -4.36 -25.25
C GLY A 377 4.12 -3.82 -26.46
N ILE A 378 4.51 -4.70 -27.37
CA ILE A 378 5.22 -4.43 -28.64
C ILE A 378 4.86 -3.10 -29.32
N TRP A 379 3.57 -2.80 -29.46
CA TRP A 379 3.09 -1.63 -30.20
C TRP A 379 3.31 -0.31 -29.47
N LYS A 380 3.28 -0.33 -28.13
CA LYS A 380 3.59 0.83 -27.30
C LYS A 380 5.07 1.19 -27.45
N ILE A 381 5.95 0.20 -27.40
CA ILE A 381 7.40 0.37 -27.59
C ILE A 381 7.71 0.85 -29.01
N ALA A 382 7.12 0.21 -30.03
CA ALA A 382 7.35 0.59 -31.42
C ALA A 382 6.92 2.04 -31.71
N SER A 383 5.86 2.53 -31.05
CA SER A 383 5.35 3.89 -31.24
C SER A 383 6.27 4.99 -30.67
N THR A 384 7.15 4.66 -29.72
CA THR A 384 8.09 5.63 -29.11
C THR A 384 9.37 5.83 -29.92
N LEU A 385 9.59 4.99 -30.93
CA LEU A 385 10.77 5.04 -31.80
C LEU A 385 10.78 6.26 -32.73
N SER A 386 11.97 6.63 -33.22
CA SER A 386 12.09 7.60 -34.32
C SER A 386 11.45 7.07 -35.60
N LEU A 387 11.08 7.97 -36.53
CA LEU A 387 10.43 7.56 -37.78
C LEU A 387 11.27 6.54 -38.58
N THR A 388 12.58 6.74 -38.66
CA THR A 388 13.51 5.84 -39.35
C THR A 388 13.59 4.45 -38.70
N GLU A 389 13.52 4.39 -37.37
CA GLU A 389 13.49 3.11 -36.65
C GLU A 389 12.14 2.40 -36.80
N GLN A 390 11.04 3.14 -36.85
CA GLN A 390 9.71 2.58 -37.15
C GLN A 390 9.66 1.99 -38.56
N GLU A 391 10.25 2.68 -39.54
CA GLU A 391 10.39 2.18 -40.92
C GLU A 391 11.23 0.90 -40.98
N SER A 392 12.39 0.89 -40.31
CA SER A 392 13.26 -0.29 -40.22
C SER A 392 12.54 -1.47 -39.57
N PHE A 393 11.85 -1.23 -38.46
CA PHE A 393 11.12 -2.28 -37.75
C PHE A 393 9.96 -2.83 -38.57
N ALA A 394 9.23 -1.96 -39.29
CA ALA A 394 8.20 -2.39 -40.24
C ALA A 394 8.80 -3.28 -41.34
N ASN A 395 9.94 -2.90 -41.91
CA ASN A 395 10.63 -3.73 -42.90
C ASN A 395 11.07 -5.09 -42.33
N GLU A 396 11.61 -5.13 -41.10
CA GLU A 396 12.00 -6.37 -40.40
C GLU A 396 10.81 -7.32 -40.18
N LEU A 397 9.65 -6.79 -39.74
CA LEU A 397 8.43 -7.58 -39.59
C LEU A 397 7.96 -8.15 -40.93
N ILE A 398 7.94 -7.32 -41.98
CA ILE A 398 7.55 -7.78 -43.32
C ILE A 398 8.57 -8.80 -43.86
N ASN A 399 9.88 -8.62 -43.62
CA ASN A 399 10.91 -9.61 -43.95
C ASN A 399 10.64 -10.95 -43.26
N SER A 400 10.40 -10.93 -41.95
CA SER A 400 10.11 -12.13 -41.16
C SER A 400 8.84 -12.86 -41.62
N LEU A 401 7.77 -12.13 -41.92
CA LEU A 401 6.54 -12.69 -42.46
C LEU A 401 6.81 -13.46 -43.77
N ASN A 402 7.62 -12.88 -44.66
CA ASN A 402 8.00 -13.48 -45.93
C ASN A 402 8.88 -14.74 -45.78
N SER A 403 9.58 -14.90 -44.66
CA SER A 403 10.37 -16.09 -44.31
C SER A 403 9.56 -17.23 -43.70
N ASN A 404 8.22 -17.19 -43.80
CA ASN A 404 7.29 -18.16 -43.20
C ASN A 404 7.35 -18.25 -41.67
N ASN A 405 7.52 -17.11 -41.00
CA ASN A 405 7.52 -17.06 -39.55
C ASN A 405 6.09 -17.03 -38.97
N TRP A 406 5.66 -18.12 -38.31
CA TRP A 406 4.29 -18.27 -37.82
C TRP A 406 3.91 -17.31 -36.68
N GLU A 407 4.83 -16.89 -35.81
CA GLU A 407 4.56 -15.88 -34.77
C GLU A 407 4.40 -14.49 -35.39
N THR A 408 5.14 -14.18 -36.46
CA THR A 408 4.94 -12.94 -37.22
C THR A 408 3.59 -12.94 -37.94
N MET A 409 3.18 -14.09 -38.47
CA MET A 409 1.81 -14.28 -39.00
C MET A 409 0.79 -14.03 -37.89
N ASP A 410 0.92 -14.68 -36.73
CA ASP A 410 -0.01 -14.49 -35.62
C ASP A 410 -0.11 -13.02 -35.20
N LEU A 411 1.03 -12.32 -35.10
CA LEU A 411 1.08 -10.91 -34.74
C LEU A 411 0.34 -10.01 -35.74
N LEU A 412 0.47 -10.27 -37.04
CA LEU A 412 -0.10 -9.45 -38.12
C LEU A 412 -1.46 -9.96 -38.61
N LYS A 413 -2.00 -11.03 -38.02
CA LYS A 413 -3.26 -11.64 -38.48
C LYS A 413 -4.44 -10.70 -38.34
N PHE A 414 -5.48 -10.97 -39.12
CA PHE A 414 -6.70 -10.16 -39.16
C PHE A 414 -7.28 -9.84 -37.78
N ASN A 415 -7.25 -10.77 -36.83
CA ASN A 415 -7.85 -10.57 -35.51
C ASN A 415 -7.02 -9.67 -34.57
N ASN A 416 -5.70 -9.62 -34.74
CA ASN A 416 -4.82 -8.80 -33.91
C ASN A 416 -4.61 -7.40 -34.51
N ARG A 417 -5.18 -7.16 -35.70
CA ARG A 417 -4.93 -5.95 -36.46
C ARG A 417 -5.32 -4.68 -35.74
N GLN A 418 -6.22 -4.71 -34.74
CA GLN A 418 -6.75 -3.56 -33.99
C GLN A 418 -5.77 -2.99 -32.95
N ASP A 419 -4.77 -3.77 -32.54
CA ASP A 419 -3.79 -3.34 -31.54
C ASP A 419 -2.64 -2.53 -32.16
N ILE A 420 -2.52 -2.56 -33.50
CA ILE A 420 -1.42 -1.96 -34.26
C ILE A 420 -1.61 -0.45 -34.49
N PRO A 421 -0.68 0.44 -34.14
CA PRO A 421 -0.83 1.87 -34.38
C PRO A 421 -1.00 2.18 -35.88
N ILE A 422 -2.00 2.98 -36.25
CA ILE A 422 -2.36 3.24 -37.66
C ILE A 422 -1.20 3.81 -38.50
N LYS A 423 -0.29 4.56 -37.87
CA LYS A 423 0.93 5.07 -38.49
C LYS A 423 1.89 3.93 -38.88
N LEU A 424 2.08 2.94 -37.99
CA LEU A 424 2.89 1.75 -38.27
C LEU A 424 2.25 0.87 -39.35
N ILE A 425 0.92 0.78 -39.40
CA ILE A 425 0.21 0.10 -40.49
C ILE A 425 0.59 0.72 -41.83
N LYS A 426 0.61 2.05 -41.94
CA LYS A 426 1.04 2.74 -43.17
C LYS A 426 2.44 2.33 -43.60
N LEU A 427 3.40 2.37 -42.68
CA LEU A 427 4.79 2.02 -42.94
C LEU A 427 4.93 0.56 -43.38
N MET A 428 4.25 -0.37 -42.68
CA MET A 428 4.23 -1.78 -43.07
C MET A 428 3.62 -1.98 -44.46
N LEU A 429 2.52 -1.29 -44.78
CA LEU A 429 1.91 -1.34 -46.12
C LEU A 429 2.87 -0.81 -47.19
N GLU A 430 3.60 0.26 -46.93
CA GLU A 430 4.61 0.80 -47.86
C GLU A 430 5.75 -0.19 -48.11
N GLN A 431 6.37 -0.72 -47.04
CA GLN A 431 7.44 -1.71 -47.14
C GLN A 431 6.97 -2.99 -47.85
N TRP A 432 5.77 -3.43 -47.55
CA TRP A 432 5.19 -4.61 -48.18
C TRP A 432 4.84 -4.37 -49.64
N SER A 433 4.35 -3.19 -49.99
CA SER A 433 4.09 -2.81 -51.38
C SER A 433 5.37 -2.82 -52.21
N ASP A 434 6.47 -2.29 -51.68
CA ASP A 434 7.80 -2.34 -52.34
C ASP A 434 8.27 -3.78 -52.55
N LYS A 435 8.05 -4.66 -51.57
CA LYS A 435 8.33 -6.09 -51.71
C LYS A 435 7.43 -6.80 -52.72
N ILE A 436 6.15 -6.46 -52.75
CA ILE A 436 5.21 -6.98 -53.75
C ILE A 436 5.60 -6.50 -55.15
N GLN A 437 6.38 -5.44 -55.31
CA GLN A 437 6.91 -5.08 -56.63
C GLN A 437 8.14 -5.91 -57.03
N THR A 438 8.87 -6.48 -56.08
CA THR A 438 10.20 -7.08 -56.30
C THR A 438 10.24 -8.61 -56.29
N ASP A 439 9.37 -9.33 -55.56
CA ASP A 439 9.42 -10.81 -55.44
C ASP A 439 8.05 -11.50 -55.61
N SER A 440 7.81 -12.17 -56.75
CA SER A 440 6.53 -12.75 -57.20
C SER A 440 5.99 -13.96 -56.43
N LEU A 441 6.84 -14.80 -55.83
CA LEU A 441 6.43 -16.11 -55.29
C LEU A 441 5.81 -16.03 -53.89
N ILE A 442 6.19 -15.03 -53.10
CA ILE A 442 5.82 -14.91 -51.68
C ILE A 442 4.42 -14.27 -51.49
N LYS A 443 3.90 -13.62 -52.54
CA LYS A 443 2.81 -12.63 -52.47
C LYS A 443 1.43 -13.17 -52.09
N ILE A 444 1.14 -14.44 -52.33
CA ILE A 444 -0.20 -15.01 -52.09
C ILE A 444 -0.34 -15.63 -50.70
N ASN A 445 0.74 -16.18 -50.14
CA ASN A 445 0.71 -16.87 -48.84
C ASN A 445 0.26 -15.97 -47.69
N TYR A 446 0.47 -14.66 -47.84
CA TYR A 446 0.24 -13.67 -46.80
C TYR A 446 -0.82 -12.64 -47.20
N LEU A 447 -1.59 -12.94 -48.24
CA LEU A 447 -2.63 -12.05 -48.75
C LEU A 447 -3.64 -11.68 -47.65
N GLU A 448 -4.01 -12.63 -46.79
CA GLU A 448 -4.93 -12.36 -45.67
C GLU A 448 -4.41 -11.29 -44.70
N HIS A 449 -3.11 -11.30 -44.43
CA HIS A 449 -2.43 -10.39 -43.52
C HIS A 449 -2.28 -9.01 -44.17
N TYR A 450 -1.96 -8.96 -45.47
CA TYR A 450 -1.90 -7.71 -46.23
C TYR A 450 -3.28 -7.03 -46.28
N LEU A 451 -4.31 -7.80 -46.64
CA LEU A 451 -5.68 -7.32 -46.70
C LEU A 451 -6.20 -6.86 -45.34
N ALA A 452 -5.80 -7.52 -44.24
CA ALA A 452 -6.10 -7.05 -42.89
C ALA A 452 -5.58 -5.63 -42.63
N LEU A 453 -4.32 -5.37 -42.99
CA LEU A 453 -3.69 -4.06 -42.80
C LEU A 453 -4.35 -3.00 -43.69
N VAL A 454 -4.65 -3.33 -44.95
CA VAL A 454 -5.34 -2.43 -45.88
C VAL A 454 -6.75 -2.12 -45.39
N GLU A 455 -7.51 -3.11 -44.93
CA GLU A 455 -8.88 -2.93 -44.41
C GLU A 455 -8.89 -1.94 -43.25
N ARG A 456 -7.97 -2.14 -42.30
CA ARG A 456 -7.87 -1.25 -41.15
C ARG A 456 -7.44 0.16 -41.57
N TYR A 457 -6.41 0.28 -42.41
CA TYR A 457 -5.93 1.58 -42.89
C TYR A 457 -7.05 2.36 -43.60
N THR A 458 -7.77 1.69 -44.49
CA THR A 458 -8.81 2.31 -45.31
C THR A 458 -10.04 2.72 -44.53
N THR A 459 -10.37 1.95 -43.49
CA THR A 459 -11.49 2.26 -42.58
C THR A 459 -11.20 3.48 -41.72
N GLU A 460 -9.97 3.66 -41.22
CA GLU A 460 -9.64 4.77 -40.31
C GLU A 460 -9.18 6.06 -41.01
N LEU A 461 -8.40 5.96 -42.09
CA LEU A 461 -7.75 7.13 -42.73
C LEU A 461 -8.16 7.37 -44.19
N GLY A 462 -9.03 6.52 -44.76
CA GLY A 462 -9.47 6.63 -46.15
C GLY A 462 -8.50 5.98 -47.14
N THR A 463 -8.37 6.52 -48.36
CA THR A 463 -7.75 5.77 -49.46
C THR A 463 -6.23 5.55 -49.28
N TYR A 464 -5.78 4.29 -49.39
CA TYR A 464 -4.35 3.97 -49.49
C TYR A 464 -3.87 4.13 -50.94
N VAL A 465 -3.02 5.12 -51.19
CA VAL A 465 -2.63 5.56 -52.56
C VAL A 465 -2.02 4.44 -53.41
N ARG A 466 -1.23 3.54 -52.81
CA ARG A 466 -0.56 2.43 -53.53
C ARG A 466 -1.44 1.19 -53.69
N LEU A 467 -2.66 1.20 -53.15
CA LEU A 467 -3.55 0.03 -53.15
C LEU A 467 -3.85 -0.44 -54.57
N GLU A 468 -4.15 0.50 -55.47
CA GLU A 468 -4.49 0.19 -56.86
C GLU A 468 -3.35 -0.55 -57.58
N GLU A 469 -2.12 -0.06 -57.43
CA GLU A 469 -0.93 -0.64 -58.04
C GLU A 469 -0.65 -2.04 -57.50
N VAL A 470 -0.76 -2.22 -56.18
CA VAL A 470 -0.52 -3.50 -55.53
C VAL A 470 -1.59 -4.52 -55.91
N LEU A 471 -2.87 -4.11 -55.97
CA LEU A 471 -3.97 -4.98 -56.40
C LEU A 471 -3.78 -5.49 -57.83
N LYS A 472 -3.31 -4.64 -58.78
CA LYS A 472 -2.98 -5.08 -60.14
C LYS A 472 -1.95 -6.19 -60.15
N ILE A 473 -0.88 -6.03 -59.36
CA ILE A 473 0.20 -7.01 -59.26
C ILE A 473 -0.34 -8.31 -58.66
N LEU A 474 -1.03 -8.24 -57.52
CA LEU A 474 -1.62 -9.40 -56.85
C LEU A 474 -2.53 -10.20 -57.79
N ILE A 475 -3.42 -9.52 -58.50
CA ILE A 475 -4.38 -10.16 -59.42
C ILE A 475 -3.69 -10.81 -60.60
N ALA A 476 -2.65 -10.19 -61.17
CA ALA A 476 -1.86 -10.80 -62.23
C ALA A 476 -1.21 -12.12 -61.75
N ILE A 477 -0.68 -12.15 -60.53
CA ILE A 477 -0.05 -13.37 -59.99
C ILE A 477 -1.08 -14.46 -59.72
N ILE A 478 -2.26 -14.09 -59.22
CA ILE A 478 -3.36 -15.01 -58.97
C ILE A 478 -3.81 -15.67 -60.28
N LYS A 479 -3.92 -14.88 -61.35
CA LYS A 479 -4.28 -15.36 -62.69
C LYS A 479 -3.25 -16.35 -63.23
N ASP A 480 -1.97 -16.09 -63.02
CA ASP A 480 -0.88 -16.87 -63.60
C ASP A 480 -0.49 -18.09 -62.73
N ASN A 481 -1.16 -18.31 -61.59
CA ASN A 481 -0.82 -19.38 -60.64
C ASN A 481 -2.06 -20.13 -60.09
N PRO A 482 -2.36 -21.35 -60.55
CA PRO A 482 -3.51 -22.14 -60.08
C PRO A 482 -3.53 -22.42 -58.57
N ASP A 483 -2.37 -22.58 -57.92
CA ASP A 483 -2.27 -22.78 -56.46
C ASP A 483 -2.70 -21.53 -55.68
N ALA A 484 -2.70 -20.36 -56.34
CA ALA A 484 -3.15 -19.10 -55.76
C ALA A 484 -4.65 -19.05 -55.55
N LEU A 485 -5.41 -19.58 -56.52
CA LEU A 485 -6.88 -19.66 -56.44
C LEU A 485 -7.31 -20.51 -55.25
N GLU A 486 -6.66 -21.65 -55.02
CA GLU A 486 -6.93 -22.49 -53.85
C GLU A 486 -6.63 -21.73 -52.54
N ARG A 487 -5.53 -20.98 -52.47
CA ARG A 487 -5.19 -20.18 -51.27
C ARG A 487 -6.18 -19.04 -51.02
N ILE A 488 -6.67 -18.39 -52.07
CA ILE A 488 -7.72 -17.36 -51.96
C ILE A 488 -9.04 -17.96 -51.51
N SER A 489 -9.39 -19.16 -51.97
CA SER A 489 -10.59 -19.85 -51.49
C SER A 489 -10.57 -20.03 -49.97
N LYS A 490 -9.38 -20.14 -49.33
CA LYS A 490 -9.24 -20.21 -47.87
C LYS A 490 -9.59 -18.89 -47.17
N LEU A 491 -9.52 -17.74 -47.84
CA LEU A 491 -9.99 -16.45 -47.29
C LEU A 491 -11.50 -16.48 -46.98
N SER A 492 -12.29 -17.28 -47.71
CA SER A 492 -13.73 -17.44 -47.47
C SER A 492 -14.06 -18.00 -46.08
N SER A 493 -13.09 -18.62 -45.41
CA SER A 493 -13.23 -19.07 -44.02
C SER A 493 -13.36 -17.91 -43.02
N ASN A 494 -12.94 -16.70 -43.41
CA ASN A 494 -13.11 -15.47 -42.63
C ASN A 494 -14.07 -14.52 -43.36
N GLU A 495 -15.34 -14.51 -42.94
CA GLU A 495 -16.43 -13.78 -43.61
C GLU A 495 -16.15 -12.27 -43.77
N SER A 496 -15.56 -11.64 -42.75
CA SER A 496 -15.25 -10.20 -42.79
C SER A 496 -14.16 -9.90 -43.81
N LEU A 497 -13.08 -10.68 -43.79
CA LEU A 497 -11.98 -10.56 -44.74
C LEU A 497 -12.42 -10.85 -46.18
N TRP A 498 -13.25 -11.89 -46.35
CA TRP A 498 -13.82 -12.26 -47.64
C TRP A 498 -14.75 -11.18 -48.22
N THR A 499 -15.56 -10.57 -47.37
CA THR A 499 -16.42 -9.46 -47.75
C THR A 499 -15.60 -8.23 -48.16
N PHE A 500 -14.54 -7.93 -47.42
CA PHE A 500 -13.62 -6.84 -47.77
C PHE A 500 -12.92 -7.10 -49.11
N TRP A 501 -12.44 -8.32 -49.35
CA TRP A 501 -11.82 -8.70 -50.62
C TRP A 501 -12.76 -8.50 -51.81
N ARG A 502 -14.01 -8.98 -51.72
CA ARG A 502 -15.02 -8.77 -52.78
C ARG A 502 -15.34 -7.30 -53.02
N LYS A 503 -15.37 -6.49 -51.96
CA LYS A 503 -15.56 -5.04 -52.07
C LYS A 503 -14.44 -4.41 -52.88
N LEU A 504 -13.17 -4.71 -52.57
CA LEU A 504 -12.02 -4.19 -53.32
C LEU A 504 -12.05 -4.61 -54.80
N LEU A 505 -12.36 -5.87 -55.10
CA LEU A 505 -12.48 -6.33 -56.49
C LEU A 505 -13.59 -5.60 -57.26
N THR A 506 -14.68 -5.24 -56.58
CA THR A 506 -15.78 -4.48 -57.17
C THR A 506 -15.40 -3.02 -57.39
N GLU A 507 -14.76 -2.40 -56.40
CA GLU A 507 -14.37 -0.99 -56.40
C GLU A 507 -13.29 -0.69 -57.47
N TYR A 508 -12.34 -1.60 -57.64
CA TYR A 508 -11.24 -1.45 -58.61
C TYR A 508 -11.50 -2.19 -59.93
N ARG A 509 -12.75 -2.61 -60.19
CA ARG A 509 -13.12 -3.44 -61.36
C ARG A 509 -12.66 -2.86 -62.70
N GLU A 510 -12.85 -1.56 -62.94
CA GLU A 510 -12.49 -0.92 -64.21
C GLU A 510 -10.98 -0.88 -64.47
N VAL A 511 -10.21 -0.93 -63.39
CA VAL A 511 -8.74 -0.83 -63.38
C VAL A 511 -8.08 -2.21 -63.50
N ILE A 512 -8.81 -3.26 -63.11
CA ILE A 512 -8.34 -4.64 -62.99
C ILE A 512 -8.58 -5.47 -64.28
N VAL A 513 -9.47 -5.04 -65.18
CA VAL A 513 -9.99 -5.93 -66.23
C VAL A 513 -9.10 -6.03 -67.48
N SER A 514 -8.64 -7.27 -67.70
CA SER A 514 -8.84 -8.01 -68.97
C SER A 514 -9.34 -9.46 -68.75
N THR A 515 -9.93 -9.80 -67.59
CA THR A 515 -10.38 -11.18 -67.27
C THR A 515 -11.75 -11.17 -66.54
N PRO A 516 -12.59 -12.23 -66.64
CA PRO A 516 -13.91 -12.26 -66.00
C PRO A 516 -13.79 -12.34 -64.46
N LEU A 517 -14.44 -11.41 -63.78
CA LEU A 517 -14.48 -11.28 -62.32
C LEU A 517 -15.06 -12.53 -61.60
N GLU A 518 -15.73 -13.42 -62.34
CA GLU A 518 -16.51 -14.57 -61.86
C GLU A 518 -15.66 -15.77 -61.40
N GLU A 519 -14.38 -15.84 -61.79
CA GLU A 519 -13.46 -16.90 -61.31
C GLU A 519 -12.69 -16.51 -60.02
N MET A 520 -12.70 -15.22 -59.65
CA MET A 520 -11.95 -14.67 -58.51
C MET A 520 -12.84 -14.27 -57.30
N ILE A 521 -14.15 -14.15 -57.52
CA ILE A 521 -15.21 -13.95 -56.52
C ILE A 521 -15.85 -15.31 -56.23
#